data_AF-A0A7W6SHF8-F1
#
_entry.id   AF-A0A7W6SHF8-F1
#
_cell.length_a   1.000
_cell.length_b   1.000
_cell.length_c   1.000
_cell.angle_alpha   90.00
_cell.angle_beta   90.00
_cell.angle_gamma   90.00
#
_symmetry.space_group_name_H-M   'P 1'
#
loop_
_entity.id
_entity.type
_entity.pdbx_description
1 polymer ?
#
loop_
_entity_poly.entity_id
_entity_poly.type
_entity_poly.pdbx_seq_one_letter_code
_entity_poly.pdbx_strand_id
1 'polypeptide(L)' 'MRAVPIRDTRSALAVQYIRSACNWLVVNGDSLLNASSKGYYVCLVRQLSGAQSNEAAAAIMSACRASNPL' A
#
# COMPACT_ATOMS: atom_id res chain seq x y z
N MET A 1 2.05 16.07 5.09
CA MET A 1 1.88 14.75 4.41
C MET A 1 2.88 14.67 3.27
N ARG A 2 3.79 13.67 3.27
CA ARG A 2 4.74 13.46 2.16
C ARG A 2 3.97 12.78 1.01
N ALA A 3 3.96 13.39 -0.17
CA ALA A 3 3.37 12.79 -1.36
C ALA A 3 4.19 11.56 -1.76
N VAL A 4 3.51 10.44 -1.95
CA VAL A 4 4.11 9.18 -2.43
C VAL A 4 4.21 9.29 -3.95
N PRO A 5 5.40 9.16 -4.56
CA PRO A 5 5.55 9.31 -6.01
C PRO A 5 4.95 8.08 -6.71
N ILE A 6 3.67 8.17 -7.08
CA ILE A 6 2.99 7.21 -7.95
C ILE A 6 3.52 7.33 -9.39
N ARG A 7 4.26 8.41 -9.72
CA ARG A 7 4.70 8.79 -11.07
C ARG A 7 5.37 7.67 -11.87
N ASP A 8 6.10 6.77 -11.22
CA ASP A 8 6.81 5.67 -11.90
C ASP A 8 6.08 4.32 -11.84
N THR A 9 4.87 4.29 -11.27
CA THR A 9 4.05 3.08 -11.13
C THR A 9 3.26 2.86 -12.41
N ARG A 10 3.57 1.81 -13.16
CA ARG A 10 2.88 1.46 -14.42
C ARG A 10 1.79 0.39 -14.25
N SER A 11 1.84 -0.37 -13.16
CA SER A 11 0.80 -1.34 -12.83
C SER A 11 -0.49 -0.62 -12.41
N ALA A 12 -1.57 -0.81 -13.17
CA ALA A 12 -2.89 -0.33 -12.82
C ALA A 12 -3.37 -0.90 -11.47
N LEU A 13 -3.02 -2.17 -11.19
CA LEU A 13 -3.31 -2.82 -9.92
C LEU A 13 -2.60 -2.11 -8.76
N ALA A 14 -1.30 -1.83 -8.90
CA ALA A 14 -0.53 -1.12 -7.89
C ALA A 14 -1.10 0.27 -7.61
N VAL A 15 -1.45 1.04 -8.65
CA VAL A 15 -2.04 2.37 -8.49
C VAL A 15 -3.37 2.30 -7.72
N GLN A 16 -4.24 1.35 -8.04
CA GLN A 16 -5.50 1.16 -7.33
C GLN A 16 -5.27 0.85 -5.85
N TYR A 17 -4.37 -0.09 -5.54
CA TYR A 17 -4.08 -0.48 -4.17
C TYR A 17 -3.40 0.62 -3.36
N ILE A 18 -2.50 1.40 -3.96
CA ILE A 18 -1.89 2.57 -3.31
C ILE A 18 -2.99 3.57 -2.94
N ARG A 19 -3.93 3.88 -3.85
CA ARG A 19 -5.02 4.82 -3.57
C ARG A 19 -5.92 4.33 -2.44
N SER A 20 -6.34 3.06 -2.48
CA SER A 20 -7.15 2.45 -1.43
C SER A 20 -6.45 2.48 -0.08
N ALA A 21 -5.15 2.15 -0.05
CA ALA A 21 -4.35 2.18 1.16
C ALA A 21 -4.20 3.60 1.73
N CYS A 22 -3.92 4.58 0.87
CA CYS A 22 -3.87 5.99 1.27
C CYS A 22 -5.21 6.48 1.84
N ASN A 23 -6.33 6.18 1.18
CA ASN A 23 -7.66 6.54 1.68
C ASN A 23 -7.94 5.90 3.05
N TRP A 24 -7.65 4.61 3.20
CA TRP A 24 -7.83 3.92 4.47
C TRP A 24 -6.97 4.55 5.57
N LEU A 25 -5.72 4.88 5.29
CA LEU A 25 -4.81 5.54 6.24
C LEU A 25 -5.26 6.96 6.61
N VAL A 26 -5.83 7.73 5.69
CA VAL A 26 -6.37 9.06 5.97
C VAL A 26 -7.62 8.98 6.84
N VAL A 27 -8.54 8.07 6.52
CA VAL A 27 -9.81 7.91 7.25
C VAL A 27 -9.57 7.38 8.66
N ASN A 28 -8.64 6.44 8.82
CA ASN A 28 -8.45 5.77 10.10
C ASN A 28 -7.29 6.37 10.92
N GLY A 29 -6.46 7.23 10.32
CA GLY A 29 -5.15 7.73 10.77
C GLY A 29 -4.96 7.94 12.28
N ASP A 30 -5.90 8.65 12.90
CA ASP A 30 -5.85 9.00 14.33
C ASP A 30 -6.28 7.84 15.25
N SER A 31 -7.04 6.86 14.75
CA SER A 31 -7.40 5.63 15.47
C SER A 31 -6.39 4.48 15.26
N LEU A 32 -5.33 4.69 14.45
CA LEU A 32 -4.36 3.66 14.03
C LEU A 32 -3.24 3.36 15.02
N LEU A 33 -3.30 3.79 16.27
CA LEU A 33 -2.25 3.40 17.22
C LEU A 33 -2.24 1.88 17.48
N ASN A 34 -3.37 1.18 17.25
CA ASN A 34 -3.50 -0.24 17.59
C ASN A 34 -4.14 -1.13 16.50
N ALA A 35 -4.30 -0.63 15.28
CA ALA A 35 -4.86 -1.43 14.19
C ALA A 35 -3.78 -2.34 13.58
N SER A 36 -3.89 -3.67 13.77
CA SER A 36 -3.00 -4.67 13.15
C SER A 36 -2.86 -4.48 11.63
N SER A 37 -3.94 -4.04 10.99
CA SER A 37 -4.01 -3.77 9.56
C SER A 37 -3.22 -2.54 9.10
N LYS A 38 -2.78 -1.64 10.00
CA LYS A 38 -1.97 -0.46 9.64
C LYS A 38 -0.67 -0.85 8.96
N GLY A 39 0.03 -1.87 9.48
CA GLY A 39 1.30 -2.33 8.94
C GLY A 39 1.17 -2.75 7.47
N TYR A 40 0.08 -3.43 7.15
CA TYR A 40 -0.25 -3.84 5.79
C TYR A 40 -0.41 -2.63 4.85
N TYR A 41 -1.25 -1.66 5.20
CA TYR A 41 -1.49 -0.49 4.33
C TYR A 41 -0.26 0.40 4.17
N VAL A 42 0.55 0.56 5.23
CA VAL A 42 1.83 1.29 5.13
C VAL A 42 2.81 0.56 4.21
N CYS A 43 2.87 -0.78 4.30
CA CYS A 43 3.70 -1.59 3.41
C CYS A 43 3.28 -1.42 1.94
N LEU A 44 1.98 -1.50 1.65
CA LEU A 44 1.46 -1.33 0.29
C LEU A 44 1.88 0.01 -0.32
N VAL A 45 1.66 1.11 0.40
CA VAL A 45 1.97 2.46 -0.10
C VAL A 45 3.47 2.62 -0.39
N ARG A 46 4.32 2.04 0.46
CA ARG A 46 5.78 2.11 0.28
C ARG A 46 6.28 1.23 -0.86
N GLN A 47 5.84 -0.02 -0.92
CA GLN A 47 6.43 -1.03 -1.79
C GLN A 47 5.81 -1.06 -3.19
N LEU A 48 4.52 -0.74 -3.34
CA LEU A 48 3.87 -0.72 -4.66
C LEU A 48 4.30 0.47 -5.52
N SER A 49 4.87 1.51 -4.90
CA SER A 49 5.40 2.65 -5.63
C SER A 49 6.54 2.22 -6.55
N GLY A 50 6.36 2.38 -7.87
CA GLY A 50 7.33 1.96 -8.88
C GLY A 50 7.07 0.56 -9.46
N ALA A 51 6.01 -0.14 -9.06
CA ALA A 51 5.65 -1.43 -9.64
C ALA A 51 5.31 -1.29 -11.14
N GLN A 52 6.05 -2.04 -11.98
CA GLN A 52 5.93 -1.96 -13.43
C GLN A 52 4.84 -2.87 -14.00
N SER A 53 4.55 -4.01 -13.36
CA SER A 53 3.56 -4.98 -13.84
C SER A 53 2.62 -5.45 -12.72
N ASN A 54 1.48 -6.02 -13.09
CA ASN A 54 0.48 -6.49 -12.13
C ASN A 54 0.96 -7.71 -11.34
N GLU A 55 1.83 -8.53 -11.93
CA GLU A 55 2.44 -9.69 -11.29
C GLU A 55 3.39 -9.25 -10.18
N ALA A 56 4.22 -8.23 -10.45
CA ALA A 56 5.08 -7.61 -9.44
C ALA A 56 4.24 -6.99 -8.31
N ALA A 57 3.15 -6.30 -8.64
CA ALA A 57 2.23 -5.74 -7.67
C ALA A 57 1.60 -6.83 -6.79
N ALA A 58 1.14 -7.93 -7.37
CA ALA A 58 0.57 -9.06 -6.63
C ALA A 58 1.59 -9.73 -5.70
N ALA A 59 2.84 -9.90 -6.16
CA ALA A 59 3.92 -10.43 -5.33
C ALA A 59 4.22 -9.52 -4.13
N ILE A 60 4.29 -8.20 -4.34
CA ILE A 60 4.48 -7.20 -3.28
C ILE A 60 3.32 -7.25 -2.28
N MET A 61 2.08 -7.32 -2.76
CA MET A 61 0.90 -7.41 -1.89
C MET A 61 0.94 -8.67 -1.00
N SER A 62 1.32 -9.81 -1.58
CA SER A 62 1.48 -11.07 -0.86
C SER A 62 2.56 -10.95 0.22
N ALA A 63 3.73 -10.39 -0.12
CA ALA A 63 4.82 -10.15 0.82
C ALA A 63 4.39 -9.22 1.96
N CYS A 64 3.69 -8.12 1.65
CA CYS A 64 3.18 -7.19 2.65
C CYS A 64 2.21 -7.86 3.62
N ARG A 65 1.34 -8.76 3.14
CA ARG A 65 0.40 -9.51 3.99
C ARG A 65 1.10 -10.56 4.84
N ALA A 66 2.12 -11.24 4.32
CA ALA A 66 2.89 -12.22 5.07
C ALA A 66 3.64 -11.56 6.25
N SER A 67 4.19 -10.36 6.04
CA SER A 67 4.87 -9.60 7.10
C SER A 67 3.92 -8.83 8.03
N ASN A 68 2.68 -8.57 7.59
CA ASN A 68 1.69 -7.80 8.34
C ASN A 68 0.32 -8.48 8.19
N PRO A 69 0.02 -9.51 9.00
CA PRO A 69 -1.28 -10.13 9.00
C PRO A 69 -2.36 -9.09 9.35
N LEU A 70 -3.44 -9.09 8.55
CA LEU A 70 -4.58 -8.20 8.68
C LEU A 70 -5.43 -8.52 9.92
#